data_AF-A0A8C6DEV2-F1
#
_entry.id   AF-A0A8C6DEV2-F1
#
_cell.length_a   1.000
_cell.length_b   1.000
_cell.length_c   1.000
_cell.angle_alpha   90.00
_cell.angle_beta   90.00
_cell.angle_gamma   90.00
#
_symmetry.space_group_name_H-M   'P 1'
#
loop_
_entity.id
_entity.type
_entity.pdbx_description
1 polymer ?
#
loop_
_entity_poly.entity_id
_entity_poly.type
_entity_poly.pdbx_seq_one_letter_code
_entity_poly.pdbx_strand_id
1 'polypeptide(L)'
;MRCLLLTLGLALACGVQAAHIPQTAEDLDIRKVAGTWHTVAMAASDMLLLDAESGPLRVYVEELKPTPEGDLEILLQKRENHKCVEKTLMAQKTDDPAVFTVDYHGERKISVLDTDYNSYMIFCMEGPMPADEGSVMYQCLARSPEEDDEAVEKFDGVLASLPEHMQMFLDLRQGAEQCHV
;
A
#
# COMPACT_ATOMS: atom_id res chain seq x y z
N MET A 1 -58.43 24.89 17.74
CA MET A 1 -57.14 25.61 17.70
C MET A 1 -56.07 24.59 18.09
N ARG A 2 -55.26 24.10 17.13
CA ARG A 2 -53.83 24.44 16.95
C ARG A 2 -53.01 24.03 18.19
N CYS A 3 -52.05 23.11 18.18
CA CYS A 3 -51.11 22.72 17.12
C CYS A 3 -50.69 21.24 17.28
N LEU A 4 -50.64 20.52 16.16
CA LEU A 4 -49.82 19.33 15.98
C LEU A 4 -48.35 19.78 15.94
N LEU A 5 -47.49 19.20 16.77
CA LEU A 5 -46.03 19.29 16.62
C LEU A 5 -45.50 17.86 16.51
N LEU A 6 -45.40 17.39 15.26
CA LEU A 6 -44.64 16.22 14.87
C LEU A 6 -43.18 16.64 14.77
N THR A 7 -42.38 16.36 15.81
CA THR A 7 -40.92 16.45 15.70
C THR A 7 -40.41 15.13 15.16
N LEU A 8 -40.14 15.10 13.85
CA LEU A 8 -39.44 14.04 13.16
C LEU A 8 -37.95 14.14 13.54
N GLY A 9 -37.55 13.40 14.57
CA GLY A 9 -36.14 13.24 14.92
C GLY A 9 -35.48 12.27 13.95
N LEU A 10 -34.97 12.78 12.83
CA LEU A 10 -34.11 12.02 11.92
C LEU A 10 -32.73 11.88 12.59
N ALA A 11 -32.57 10.86 13.43
CA ALA A 11 -31.28 10.50 13.97
C ALA A 11 -30.44 9.83 12.88
N LEU A 12 -29.77 10.65 12.05
CA LEU A 12 -28.58 10.26 11.30
C LEU A 12 -27.45 10.08 12.32
N ALA A 13 -27.42 8.93 12.99
CA ALA A 13 -26.22 8.49 13.67
C ALA A 13 -25.29 7.94 12.58
N CYS A 14 -24.25 8.72 12.29
CA CYS A 14 -23.17 8.38 11.36
C CYS A 14 -22.77 6.92 11.56
N GLY A 15 -22.96 6.11 10.51
CA GLY A 15 -22.26 4.85 10.42
C GLY A 15 -20.78 5.17 10.50
N VAL A 16 -20.12 4.67 11.55
CA VAL A 16 -18.67 4.55 11.54
C VAL A 16 -18.39 3.63 10.35
N GLN A 17 -18.01 4.23 9.23
CA GLN A 17 -17.34 3.50 8.17
C GLN A 17 -16.02 3.09 8.80
N ALA A 18 -16.04 1.94 9.48
CA ALA A 18 -14.85 1.14 9.63
C ALA A 18 -14.31 1.04 8.21
N ALA A 19 -13.11 1.57 7.99
CA ALA A 19 -12.40 1.35 6.73
C ALA A 19 -12.57 -0.14 6.43
N HIS A 20 -13.23 -0.45 5.32
CA HIS A 20 -13.56 -1.83 4.98
C HIS A 20 -12.23 -2.51 4.66
N ILE A 21 -11.56 -3.03 5.67
CA ILE A 21 -10.41 -3.91 5.48
C ILE A 21 -10.99 -5.16 4.81
N PRO A 22 -10.64 -5.44 3.56
CA PRO A 22 -11.15 -6.61 2.85
C PRO A 22 -10.82 -7.88 3.62
N GLN A 23 -11.77 -8.83 3.65
CA GLN A 23 -11.62 -10.12 4.35
C GLN A 23 -10.36 -10.89 3.93
N THR A 24 -9.83 -10.61 2.73
CA THR A 24 -8.61 -11.22 2.19
C THR A 24 -7.34 -10.87 2.97
N ALA A 25 -7.33 -9.76 3.71
CA ALA A 25 -6.21 -9.42 4.60
C ALA A 25 -6.22 -10.24 5.90
N GLU A 26 -7.39 -10.57 6.46
CA GLU A 26 -7.47 -11.27 7.75
C GLU A 26 -6.96 -12.73 7.69
N ASP A 27 -7.00 -13.34 6.50
CA ASP A 27 -6.56 -14.73 6.24
C ASP A 27 -5.54 -14.80 5.09
N LEU A 28 -4.53 -13.92 5.09
CA LEU A 28 -3.51 -13.90 4.03
C LEU A 28 -2.76 -15.23 3.94
N ASP A 29 -2.87 -15.91 2.79
CA ASP A 29 -1.97 -17.01 2.43
C ASP A 29 -0.74 -16.45 1.73
N ILE A 30 0.29 -16.18 2.54
CA ILE A 30 1.54 -15.59 2.04
C ILE A 30 2.18 -16.42 0.93
N ARG A 31 1.97 -17.75 0.86
CA ARG A 31 2.58 -18.58 -0.18
C ARG A 31 2.03 -18.25 -1.56
N LYS A 32 0.79 -17.78 -1.66
CA LYS A 32 0.13 -17.43 -2.92
C LYS A 32 0.59 -16.10 -3.51
N VAL A 33 1.29 -15.27 -2.74
CA VAL A 33 1.80 -13.98 -3.25
C VAL A 33 3.09 -14.13 -4.07
N ALA A 34 3.67 -15.33 -4.10
CA ALA A 34 4.95 -15.59 -4.76
C ALA A 34 4.97 -15.16 -6.24
N GLY A 35 6.12 -14.69 -6.70
CA GLY A 35 6.41 -14.39 -8.11
C GLY A 35 6.46 -12.90 -8.42
N THR A 36 6.42 -12.60 -9.72
CA THR A 36 6.61 -11.25 -10.26
C THR A 36 5.41 -10.34 -9.96
N TRP A 37 5.71 -9.09 -9.65
CA TRP A 37 4.76 -8.01 -9.44
C TRP A 37 5.29 -6.72 -10.07
N HIS A 38 4.39 -5.81 -10.41
CA HIS A 38 4.72 -4.50 -10.95
C HIS A 38 4.07 -3.42 -10.09
N THR A 39 4.84 -2.43 -9.66
CA THR A 39 4.26 -1.30 -8.94
C THR A 39 3.52 -0.39 -9.91
N VAL A 40 2.19 -0.33 -9.79
CA VAL A 40 1.32 0.45 -10.68
C VAL A 40 0.89 1.77 -10.07
N ALA A 41 0.87 1.87 -8.73
CA ALA A 41 0.55 3.11 -8.06
C ALA A 41 1.24 3.24 -6.70
N MET A 42 1.47 4.49 -6.26
CA MET A 42 1.96 4.80 -4.92
C MET A 42 1.22 6.00 -4.32
N ALA A 43 1.06 6.03 -3.01
CA ALA A 43 0.65 7.21 -2.26
C ALA A 43 1.43 7.34 -0.95
N ALA A 44 1.56 8.55 -0.40
CA ALA A 44 2.22 8.75 0.90
C ALA A 44 1.62 9.91 1.70
N SER A 45 1.81 9.87 3.02
CA SER A 45 1.39 10.92 3.95
C SER A 45 2.18 12.23 3.80
N ASP A 46 3.43 12.15 3.35
CA ASP A 46 4.30 13.28 3.06
C ASP A 46 4.85 13.15 1.63
N MET A 47 4.73 14.23 0.85
CA MET A 47 5.23 14.32 -0.53
C MET A 47 6.74 14.05 -0.61
N LEU A 48 7.53 14.46 0.39
CA LEU A 48 8.98 14.28 0.40
C LEU A 48 9.41 12.81 0.36
N LEU A 49 8.50 11.88 0.69
CA LEU A 49 8.77 10.44 0.67
C LEU A 49 8.89 9.89 -0.77
N LEU A 50 8.19 10.48 -1.74
CA LEU A 50 8.19 9.99 -3.14
C LEU A 50 8.42 11.06 -4.24
N ASP A 51 8.43 12.37 -3.93
CA ASP A 51 8.45 13.46 -4.94
C ASP A 51 9.72 13.41 -5.81
N ALA A 52 10.88 13.29 -5.15
CA ALA A 52 12.13 13.05 -5.87
C ALA A 52 12.18 11.62 -6.44
N GLU A 53 12.77 11.45 -7.62
CA GLU A 53 13.01 10.11 -8.20
C GLU A 53 13.86 9.22 -7.25
N SER A 54 14.71 9.84 -6.43
CA SER A 54 15.50 9.19 -5.38
C SER A 54 14.85 9.28 -3.99
N GLY A 55 13.53 9.51 -3.91
CA GLY A 55 12.78 9.62 -2.67
C GLY A 55 13.01 8.39 -1.77
N PRO A 56 13.04 8.55 -0.45
CA PRO A 56 13.41 7.48 0.48
C PRO A 56 12.48 6.26 0.39
N LEU A 57 11.19 6.45 0.08
CA LEU A 57 10.23 5.35 -0.07
C LEU A 57 9.76 5.14 -1.52
N ARG A 58 10.32 5.87 -2.49
CA ARG A 58 10.08 5.62 -3.93
C ARG A 58 10.87 4.36 -4.34
N VAL A 59 10.20 3.22 -4.26
CA VAL A 59 10.76 1.89 -4.56
C VAL A 59 9.78 1.08 -5.39
N TYR A 60 10.27 0.34 -6.38
CA TYR A 60 9.45 -0.42 -7.30
C TYR A 60 9.62 -1.91 -7.02
N VAL A 61 8.58 -2.57 -6.50
CA VAL A 61 8.60 -4.02 -6.26
C VAL A 61 8.64 -4.77 -7.58
N GLU A 62 9.47 -5.79 -7.66
CA GLU A 62 9.63 -6.67 -8.83
C GLU A 62 9.19 -8.11 -8.55
N GLU A 63 9.55 -8.64 -7.38
CA GLU A 63 9.31 -10.03 -7.06
C GLU A 63 9.10 -10.23 -5.55
N LEU A 64 8.13 -11.07 -5.21
CA LEU A 64 7.85 -11.50 -3.85
C LEU A 64 8.21 -12.97 -3.68
N LYS A 65 8.99 -13.30 -2.65
CA LYS A 65 9.51 -14.64 -2.37
C LYS A 65 9.20 -15.06 -0.93
N PRO A 66 8.07 -15.73 -0.70
CA PRO A 66 7.72 -16.27 0.61
C PRO A 66 8.69 -17.38 1.05
N THR A 67 9.20 -17.30 2.27
CA THR A 67 10.07 -18.33 2.85
C THR A 67 9.25 -19.51 3.40
N PRO A 68 9.86 -20.69 3.61
CA PRO A 68 9.21 -21.81 4.30
C PRO A 68 8.75 -21.46 5.73
N GLU A 69 9.46 -20.56 6.39
CA GLU A 69 9.19 -20.12 7.75
C GLU A 69 8.03 -19.12 7.83
N GLY A 70 7.61 -18.54 6.69
CA GLY A 70 6.50 -17.59 6.57
C GLY A 70 6.94 -16.13 6.47
N ASP A 71 8.25 -15.85 6.43
CA ASP A 71 8.79 -14.52 6.12
C ASP A 71 8.65 -14.23 4.62
N LEU A 72 8.95 -12.99 4.23
CA LEU A 72 8.83 -12.53 2.85
C LEU A 72 10.10 -11.80 2.41
N GLU A 73 10.80 -12.37 1.42
CA GLU A 73 11.85 -11.66 0.70
C GLU A 73 11.21 -10.82 -0.42
N ILE A 74 11.55 -9.53 -0.46
CA ILE A 74 11.01 -8.54 -1.40
C ILE A 74 12.16 -8.04 -2.27
N LEU A 75 12.10 -8.36 -3.56
CA LEU A 75 13.01 -7.79 -4.56
C LEU A 75 12.41 -6.50 -5.10
N LEU A 76 13.19 -5.42 -5.08
CA LEU A 76 12.76 -4.12 -5.54
C LEU A 76 13.87 -3.36 -6.25
N GLN A 77 13.49 -2.39 -7.07
CA GLN A 77 14.40 -1.39 -7.63
C GLN A 77 14.23 -0.04 -6.95
N LYS A 78 15.35 0.67 -6.80
CA LYS A 78 15.39 2.05 -6.31
C LYS A 78 16.34 2.87 -7.16
N ARG A 79 15.98 4.14 -7.41
CA ARG A 79 16.91 5.07 -8.05
C ARG A 79 17.88 5.65 -7.03
N GLU A 80 19.16 5.38 -7.23
CA GLU A 80 20.27 5.90 -6.42
C GLU A 80 21.36 6.46 -7.34
N ASN A 81 21.81 7.68 -7.08
CA ASN A 81 22.85 8.33 -7.88
C ASN A 81 22.56 8.30 -9.40
N HIS A 82 21.30 8.54 -9.78
CA HIS A 82 20.79 8.49 -11.17
C HIS A 82 20.84 7.11 -11.84
N LYS A 83 21.01 6.03 -11.08
CA LYS A 83 20.97 4.65 -11.59
C LYS A 83 19.88 3.87 -10.86
N CYS A 84 19.31 2.89 -11.55
CA CYS A 84 18.43 1.91 -10.93
C CYS A 84 19.29 0.81 -10.29
N VAL A 85 19.05 0.60 -9.01
CA VAL A 85 19.79 -0.36 -8.18
C VAL A 85 18.77 -1.32 -7.59
N GLU A 86 19.01 -2.61 -7.81
CA GLU A 86 18.26 -3.69 -7.20
C GLU A 86 18.59 -3.78 -5.70
N LYS A 87 17.57 -4.00 -4.88
CA LYS A 87 17.70 -4.29 -3.46
C LYS A 87 16.80 -5.44 -3.08
N THR A 88 17.24 -6.16 -2.07
CA THR A 88 16.47 -7.22 -1.41
C THR A 88 16.17 -6.77 0.01
N LEU A 89 14.90 -6.78 0.38
CA LEU A 89 14.45 -6.62 1.76
C LEU A 89 13.95 -7.95 2.31
N MET A 90 14.20 -8.20 3.59
CA MET A 90 13.65 -9.34 4.32
C MET A 90 12.60 -8.83 5.29
N ALA A 91 11.33 -9.10 5.00
CA ALA A 91 10.21 -8.77 5.86
C ALA A 91 9.87 -9.99 6.74
N GLN A 92 10.03 -9.84 8.05
CA GLN A 92 9.80 -10.89 9.03
C GLN A 92 8.33 -11.00 9.37
N LYS A 93 7.81 -12.22 9.47
CA LYS A 93 6.41 -12.44 9.85
C LYS A 93 6.12 -11.98 11.27
N THR A 94 4.86 -11.63 11.51
CA THR A 94 4.34 -11.40 12.86
C THR A 94 3.29 -12.45 13.23
N ASP A 95 2.61 -12.28 14.37
CA ASP A 95 1.47 -13.12 14.75
C ASP A 95 0.25 -12.89 13.84
N ASP A 96 0.18 -11.73 13.19
CA ASP A 96 -0.84 -11.41 12.19
C ASP A 96 -0.30 -11.79 10.78
N PRO A 97 -0.96 -12.71 10.05
CA PRO A 97 -0.49 -13.21 8.75
C PRO A 97 -0.32 -12.12 7.67
N ALA A 98 -1.04 -11.00 7.77
CA ALA A 98 -0.94 -9.90 6.81
C ALA A 98 0.07 -8.83 7.22
N VAL A 99 0.71 -8.98 8.39
CA VAL A 99 1.62 -7.99 8.94
C VAL A 99 3.04 -8.54 9.05
N PHE A 100 3.99 -7.75 8.57
CA PHE A 100 5.43 -8.04 8.59
C PHE A 100 6.21 -6.87 9.18
N THR A 101 7.39 -7.15 9.75
CA THR A 101 8.37 -6.13 10.14
C THR A 101 9.55 -6.14 9.18
N VAL A 102 10.09 -4.97 8.85
CA VAL A 102 11.23 -4.83 7.94
C VAL A 102 12.16 -3.74 8.44
N ASP A 103 13.48 -3.95 8.34
CA ASP A 103 14.44 -2.88 8.55
C ASP A 103 14.76 -2.20 7.22
N TYR A 104 14.18 -1.02 7.01
CA TYR A 104 14.42 -0.21 5.83
C TYR A 104 14.33 1.26 6.22
N HIS A 105 15.47 1.93 6.42
CA HIS A 105 15.56 3.24 7.10
C HIS A 105 15.09 3.22 8.57
N GLY A 106 15.30 2.09 9.26
CA GLY A 106 14.75 1.81 10.58
C GLY A 106 13.67 0.73 10.53
N GLU A 107 13.27 0.24 11.70
CA GLU A 107 12.20 -0.75 11.82
C GLU A 107 10.87 -0.14 11.36
N ARG A 108 10.23 -0.84 10.43
CA ARG A 108 8.94 -0.50 9.82
C ARG A 108 8.02 -1.70 9.83
N LYS A 109 6.73 -1.42 9.71
CA LYS A 109 5.69 -2.42 9.55
C LYS A 109 5.14 -2.37 8.12
N ILE A 110 5.01 -3.52 7.49
CA ILE A 110 4.30 -3.71 6.23
C ILE A 110 2.98 -4.43 6.55
N SER A 111 1.87 -3.91 6.04
CA SER A 111 0.54 -4.54 6.15
C SER A 111 -0.03 -4.75 4.76
N VAL A 112 -0.37 -5.99 4.40
CA VAL A 112 -1.14 -6.29 3.20
C VAL A 112 -2.59 -5.92 3.47
N LEU A 113 -3.12 -4.95 2.73
CA LEU A 113 -4.47 -4.43 2.93
C LEU A 113 -5.49 -5.21 2.11
N ASP A 114 -5.14 -5.61 0.89
CA ASP A 114 -6.00 -6.43 0.05
C ASP A 114 -5.20 -7.11 -1.06
N THR A 115 -5.65 -8.28 -1.49
CA THR A 115 -5.08 -8.97 -2.66
C THR A 115 -6.01 -10.10 -3.09
N ASP A 116 -6.14 -10.32 -4.39
CA ASP A 116 -6.76 -11.53 -4.93
C ASP A 116 -5.71 -12.59 -5.32
N TYR A 117 -4.44 -12.34 -5.01
CA TYR A 117 -3.24 -13.11 -5.33
C TYR A 117 -2.83 -13.14 -6.82
N ASN A 118 -3.79 -12.97 -7.73
CA ASN A 118 -3.65 -13.30 -9.14
C ASN A 118 -3.60 -12.07 -10.05
N SER A 119 -4.18 -10.96 -9.65
CA SER A 119 -4.13 -9.72 -10.42
C SER A 119 -3.49 -8.60 -9.61
N TYR A 120 -3.94 -8.35 -8.36
CA TYR A 120 -3.49 -7.18 -7.61
C TYR A 120 -3.10 -7.47 -6.17
N MET A 121 -2.32 -6.56 -5.61
CA MET A 121 -2.03 -6.47 -4.18
C MET A 121 -1.90 -5.01 -3.77
N ILE A 122 -2.53 -4.64 -2.66
CA ILE A 122 -2.38 -3.34 -2.04
C ILE A 122 -1.72 -3.56 -0.69
N PHE A 123 -0.62 -2.86 -0.43
CA PHE A 123 0.02 -2.88 0.87
C PHE A 123 0.37 -1.48 1.34
N CYS A 124 0.58 -1.37 2.65
CA CYS A 124 0.98 -0.16 3.33
C CYS A 124 2.28 -0.42 4.11
N MET A 125 3.20 0.52 4.07
CA MET A 125 4.41 0.57 4.89
C MET A 125 4.32 1.76 5.85
N GLU A 126 4.38 1.49 7.14
CA GLU A 126 4.32 2.48 8.20
C GLU A 126 5.53 2.38 9.13
N GLY A 127 5.98 3.50 9.68
CA GLY A 127 7.03 3.53 10.69
C GLY A 127 7.86 4.81 10.66
N PRO A 128 8.56 5.09 11.75
CA PRO A 128 9.15 6.40 11.98
C PRO A 128 10.22 6.73 10.94
N MET A 129 10.09 7.90 10.32
CA MET A 129 11.18 8.59 9.65
C MET A 129 11.82 9.59 10.62
N PRO A 130 13.11 9.95 10.46
CA PRO A 130 13.79 10.90 11.34
C PRO A 130 13.07 12.26 11.52
N ALA A 131 12.20 12.64 10.59
CA ALA A 131 11.43 13.88 10.60
C ALA A 131 9.93 13.69 10.89
N ASP A 132 9.42 12.46 10.88
CA ASP A 132 7.99 12.16 11.02
C ASP A 132 7.80 10.73 11.57
N GLU A 133 7.34 10.63 12.81
CA GLU A 133 7.13 9.35 13.49
C GLU A 133 5.94 8.55 12.92
N GLY A 134 5.06 9.20 12.16
CA GLY A 134 3.83 8.63 11.59
C GLY A 134 3.86 8.49 10.06
N SER A 135 5.04 8.45 9.42
CA SER A 135 5.14 8.33 7.97
C SER A 135 4.51 7.04 7.45
N VAL A 136 3.61 7.19 6.47
CA VAL A 136 2.92 6.08 5.81
C VAL A 136 3.06 6.18 4.30
N MET A 137 3.28 5.04 3.65
CA MET A 137 3.34 4.89 2.21
C MET A 137 2.49 3.68 1.78
N TYR A 138 1.68 3.85 0.75
CA TYR A 138 0.83 2.82 0.15
C TYR A 138 1.35 2.51 -1.25
N GLN A 139 1.34 1.22 -1.62
CA GLN A 139 1.57 0.81 -3.01
C GLN A 139 0.46 -0.11 -3.49
N CYS A 140 0.14 0.05 -4.76
CA CYS A 140 -0.64 -0.90 -5.53
C CYS A 140 0.31 -1.66 -6.47
N LEU A 141 0.24 -2.98 -6.41
CA LEU A 141 0.95 -3.90 -7.27
C LEU A 141 -0.04 -4.59 -8.20
N ALA A 142 0.39 -4.84 -9.43
CA ALA A 142 -0.33 -5.67 -10.40
C ALA A 142 0.58 -6.78 -10.93
N ARG A 143 0.00 -7.95 -11.25
CA ARG A 143 0.70 -9.00 -12.01
C ARG A 143 0.90 -8.63 -13.47
N SER A 144 -0.02 -7.84 -14.04
CA SER A 144 0.01 -7.34 -15.41
C SER A 144 -0.40 -5.86 -15.42
N PRO A 145 0.53 -4.91 -15.61
CA PRO A 145 0.26 -3.48 -15.46
C PRO A 145 -0.65 -2.87 -16.54
N GLU A 146 -0.82 -3.55 -17.68
CA GLU A 146 -1.61 -3.05 -18.83
C GLU A 146 -3.10 -3.45 -18.77
N GLU A 147 -3.50 -4.38 -17.89
CA GLU A 147 -4.83 -5.00 -17.91
C GLU A 147 -5.67 -4.78 -16.63
N ASP A 148 -5.12 -4.06 -15.64
CA ASP A 148 -5.69 -4.06 -14.28
C ASP A 148 -6.26 -2.69 -13.86
N ASP A 149 -7.32 -2.26 -14.54
CA ASP A 149 -8.12 -1.10 -14.10
C ASP A 149 -8.81 -1.37 -12.75
N GLU A 150 -9.14 -2.62 -12.46
CA GLU A 150 -9.76 -3.04 -11.19
C GLU A 150 -8.82 -2.81 -9.99
N ALA A 151 -7.52 -3.11 -10.12
CA ALA A 151 -6.52 -2.84 -9.08
C ALA A 151 -6.48 -1.36 -8.69
N VAL A 152 -6.49 -0.46 -9.67
CA VAL A 152 -6.41 0.98 -9.43
C VAL A 152 -7.71 1.50 -8.83
N GLU A 153 -8.87 1.03 -9.30
CA GLU A 153 -10.16 1.38 -8.67
C GLU A 153 -10.22 0.94 -7.20
N LYS A 154 -9.72 -0.25 -6.87
CA LYS A 154 -9.63 -0.72 -5.48
C LYS A 154 -8.64 0.10 -4.68
N PHE A 155 -7.50 0.47 -5.26
CA PHE A 155 -6.52 1.32 -4.62
C PHE A 155 -7.10 2.70 -4.33
N ASP A 156 -7.80 3.32 -5.28
CA ASP A 156 -8.52 4.57 -5.09
C ASP A 156 -9.58 4.44 -3.98
N GLY A 157 -10.29 3.30 -3.91
CA GLY A 157 -11.21 2.99 -2.82
C GLY A 157 -10.53 2.93 -1.45
N VAL A 158 -9.35 2.33 -1.36
CA VAL A 158 -8.51 2.33 -0.14
C VAL A 158 -8.07 3.76 0.17
N LEU A 159 -7.56 4.51 -0.80
CA LEU A 159 -7.10 5.89 -0.62
C LEU A 159 -8.22 6.83 -0.20
N ALA A 160 -9.45 6.65 -0.70
CA ALA A 160 -10.60 7.47 -0.33
C ALA A 160 -11.00 7.33 1.16
N SER A 161 -10.57 6.25 1.81
CA SER A 161 -10.74 6.07 3.27
C SER A 161 -9.66 6.79 4.10
N LEU A 162 -8.63 7.32 3.44
CA LEU A 162 -7.47 7.94 4.08
C LEU A 162 -7.66 9.46 4.23
N PRO A 163 -6.96 10.10 5.17
CA PRO A 163 -7.01 11.54 5.33
C PRO A 163 -6.63 12.30 4.05
N GLU A 164 -7.34 13.39 3.74
CA GLU A 164 -7.15 14.23 2.54
C GLU A 164 -5.72 14.77 2.32
N HIS A 165 -4.84 14.67 3.33
CA HIS A 165 -3.45 15.15 3.25
C HIS A 165 -2.47 14.14 2.63
N MET A 166 -2.91 12.99 2.11
CA MET A 166 -2.09 12.19 1.19
C MET A 166 -2.01 12.89 -0.16
N GLN A 167 -1.10 13.85 -0.25
CA GLN A 167 -1.04 14.85 -1.31
C GLN A 167 -0.37 14.35 -2.60
N MET A 168 0.19 13.14 -2.60
CA MET A 168 0.87 12.63 -3.79
C MET A 168 0.47 11.20 -4.09
N PHE A 169 -0.25 11.05 -5.20
CA PHE A 169 -0.59 9.80 -5.85
C PHE A 169 0.18 9.73 -7.17
N LEU A 170 0.93 8.66 -7.38
CA LEU A 170 1.67 8.40 -8.60
C LEU A 170 0.99 7.25 -9.34
N ASP A 171 0.31 7.50 -10.45
CA ASP A 171 -0.09 6.44 -11.41
C ASP A 171 1.12 6.15 -12.31
N LEU A 172 1.70 4.98 -12.13
CA LEU A 172 2.92 4.55 -12.79
C LEU A 172 2.64 3.69 -14.03
N ARG A 173 1.37 3.47 -14.41
CA ARG A 173 1.00 2.73 -15.63
C ARG A 173 1.31 3.52 -16.91
N GLN A 174 1.36 4.85 -16.82
CA GLN A 174 1.49 5.75 -17.98
C GLN A 174 2.88 6.39 -18.13
N GLY A 175 3.85 6.06 -17.27
CA GLY A 175 5.11 6.78 -17.17
C GLY A 175 6.35 5.94 -17.44
N ALA A 176 7.32 6.50 -18.18
CA ALA A 176 8.70 5.99 -18.29
C ALA A 176 9.54 6.18 -17.01
N GLU A 177 8.89 6.46 -15.87
CA GLU A 177 9.51 6.83 -14.60
C GLU A 177 9.82 5.64 -13.68
N GLN A 178 9.33 4.44 -14.01
CA GLN A 178 9.78 3.26 -13.29
C GLN A 178 11.21 2.94 -13.71
N CYS A 179 11.96 2.37 -12.78
CA CYS A 179 13.19 1.70 -13.13
C CYS A 179 12.86 0.43 -13.96
N HIS A 180 12.46 0.63 -15.22
CA HIS A 180 12.25 -0.43 -16.18
C HIS A 180 13.61 -0.86 -16.73
N VAL A 181 13.85 -2.17 -16.78
CA VAL A 181 14.94 -2.78 -17.56
C VAL A 181 14.47 -3.00 -18.99
#